data_AF-A0A5B0SDB6-F1
#
_entry.id   AF-A0A5B0SDB6-F1
#
_cell.length_a   1.000
_cell.length_b   1.000
_cell.length_c   1.000
_cell.angle_alpha   90.00
_cell.angle_beta   90.00
_cell.angle_gamma   90.00
#
_symmetry.space_group_name_H-M   'P 1'
#
loop_
_entity.id
_entity.type
_entity.pdbx_description
1 polymer ?
#
loop_
_entity_poly.entity_id
_entity_poly.type
_entity_poly.pdbx_seq_one_letter_code
_entity_poly.pdbx_strand_id
1 'polypeptide(L)'
;MSSARPFQRRRDPPWDLDGINHGPSSNAILLQWISTEDNYRRWDSTTFDPTERLNICEEIVWLMQMQGIAHRHARGINTRIQILRRSYNTAREFVNHARGNTNEIAPVILG
;
A
#
# COMPACT_ATOMS: atom_id res chain seq x y z
N MET A 1 -19.27 42.80 0.68
CA MET A 1 -17.96 42.12 0.84
C MET A 1 -18.22 40.61 0.84
N SER A 2 -17.94 39.93 -0.27
CA SER A 2 -18.15 38.47 -0.38
C SER A 2 -16.94 37.74 0.20
N SER A 3 -17.14 37.00 1.28
CA SER A 3 -16.11 36.11 1.84
C SER A 3 -16.07 34.83 0.99
N ALA A 4 -15.01 34.69 0.19
CA ALA A 4 -14.71 33.43 -0.49
C ALA A 4 -14.24 32.41 0.56
N ARG A 5 -14.99 31.30 0.71
CA ARG A 5 -14.57 30.19 1.56
C ARG A 5 -13.27 29.61 1.00
N PRO A 6 -12.21 29.42 1.81
CA PRO A 6 -10.99 28.81 1.31
C PRO A 6 -11.31 27.40 0.82
N PHE A 7 -10.85 27.06 -0.38
CA PHE A 7 -10.89 25.71 -0.93
C PHE A 7 -10.01 24.83 -0.03
N GLN A 8 -10.60 24.24 1.02
CA GLN A 8 -9.94 23.20 1.77
C GLN A 8 -9.77 22.02 0.83
N ARG A 9 -8.53 21.79 0.37
CA ARG A 9 -8.19 20.54 -0.33
C ARG A 9 -8.51 19.41 0.63
N ARG A 10 -9.62 18.71 0.38
CA ARG A 10 -9.97 17.52 1.13
C ARG A 10 -8.80 16.55 0.96
N ARG A 11 -8.15 16.19 2.07
CA ARG A 11 -7.14 15.13 2.05
C ARG A 11 -7.84 13.86 1.62
N ASP A 12 -7.17 13.06 0.79
CA ASP A 12 -7.71 11.75 0.43
C ASP A 12 -7.96 10.93 1.69
N PRO A 13 -9.04 10.14 1.73
CA PRO A 13 -9.30 9.27 2.86
C PRO A 13 -8.13 8.30 3.09
N PRO A 14 -7.92 7.86 4.35
CA PRO A 14 -6.93 6.82 4.65
C PRO A 14 -7.17 5.55 3.83
N TRP A 15 -6.09 4.88 3.41
CA TRP A 15 -6.12 3.70 2.53
C TRP A 15 -6.89 2.49 3.08
N ASP A 16 -7.11 2.47 4.40
CA ASP A 16 -7.86 1.41 5.09
C ASP A 16 -9.34 1.77 5.28
N LEU A 17 -9.71 3.05 5.08
CA LEU A 17 -11.03 3.60 5.42
C LEU A 17 -11.71 4.27 4.22
N ASP A 18 -11.26 3.96 3.01
CA ASP A 18 -11.73 4.58 1.77
C ASP A 18 -12.64 3.67 0.93
N GLY A 19 -13.04 2.53 1.49
CA GLY A 19 -14.01 1.62 0.88
C GLY A 19 -15.38 2.28 0.70
N ILE A 20 -16.03 2.00 -0.42
CA ILE A 20 -17.34 2.56 -0.80
C ILE A 20 -18.41 1.47 -0.64
N ASN A 21 -19.59 1.82 -0.10
CA ASN A 21 -20.75 0.91 0.04
C ASN A 21 -20.42 -0.43 0.72
N HIS A 22 -19.63 -0.41 1.80
CA HIS A 22 -19.12 -1.60 2.48
C HIS A 22 -18.21 -2.51 1.62
N GLY A 23 -17.75 -2.01 0.48
CA GLY A 23 -16.76 -2.65 -0.37
C GLY A 23 -15.35 -2.62 0.23
N PRO A 24 -14.39 -3.30 -0.41
CA PRO A 24 -13.02 -3.38 0.07
C PRO A 24 -12.33 -2.00 0.02
N SER A 25 -11.45 -1.75 1.00
CA SER A 25 -10.60 -0.56 1.00
C SER A 25 -9.47 -0.68 -0.03
N SER A 26 -8.80 0.43 -0.35
CA SER A 26 -7.64 0.42 -1.25
C SER A 26 -6.53 -0.52 -0.76
N ASN A 27 -6.26 -0.57 0.56
CA ASN A 27 -5.27 -1.51 1.09
C ASN A 27 -5.73 -2.97 0.93
N ALA A 28 -7.02 -3.27 1.15
CA ALA A 28 -7.53 -4.63 0.96
C ALA A 28 -7.38 -5.09 -0.50
N ILE A 29 -7.74 -4.21 -1.46
CA ILE A 29 -7.56 -4.47 -2.90
C ILE A 29 -6.07 -4.67 -3.23
N LEU A 30 -5.18 -3.82 -2.71
CA LEU A 30 -3.73 -3.95 -2.93
C LEU A 30 -3.18 -5.27 -2.39
N LEU A 31 -3.52 -5.62 -1.15
CA LEU A 31 -3.07 -6.85 -0.51
C LEU A 31 -3.56 -8.08 -1.27
N GLN A 32 -4.82 -8.05 -1.73
CA GLN A 32 -5.36 -9.10 -2.59
C GLN A 32 -4.58 -9.19 -3.92
N TRP A 33 -4.36 -8.05 -4.60
CA TRP A 33 -3.67 -8.04 -5.89
C TRP A 33 -2.24 -8.57 -5.79
N ILE A 34 -1.44 -8.13 -4.81
CA ILE A 34 -0.04 -8.57 -4.64
C ILE A 34 0.07 -10.03 -4.17
N SER A 35 -0.97 -10.57 -3.52
CA SER A 35 -0.99 -11.97 -3.08
C SER A 35 -1.59 -12.94 -4.11
N THR A 36 -2.14 -12.40 -5.20
CA THR A 36 -2.70 -13.19 -6.29
C THR A 36 -1.61 -13.53 -7.30
N GLU A 37 -1.44 -14.83 -7.54
CA GLU A 37 -0.52 -15.38 -8.54
C GLU A 37 0.88 -14.75 -8.45
N ASP A 38 1.35 -14.18 -9.56
CA ASP A 38 2.71 -13.69 -9.74
C ASP A 38 2.77 -12.17 -9.87
N ASN A 39 1.69 -11.50 -9.45
CA ASN A 39 1.50 -10.06 -9.60
C ASN A 39 2.57 -9.24 -8.87
N TYR A 40 2.93 -9.64 -7.65
CA TYR A 40 4.01 -8.97 -6.94
C TYR A 40 5.34 -9.09 -7.70
N ARG A 41 5.65 -10.26 -8.27
CA ARG A 41 6.88 -10.47 -9.06
C ARG A 41 6.84 -9.64 -10.34
N ARG A 42 5.70 -9.58 -11.04
CA ARG A 42 5.48 -8.72 -12.21
C ARG A 42 5.81 -7.26 -11.88
N TRP A 43 5.33 -6.75 -10.75
CA TRP A 43 5.61 -5.37 -10.31
C TRP A 43 7.06 -5.17 -9.84
N ASP A 44 7.67 -6.16 -9.18
CA ASP A 44 9.05 -6.07 -8.70
C ASP A 44 10.07 -6.13 -9.86
N SER A 45 9.77 -6.87 -10.93
CA SER A 45 10.64 -6.97 -12.11
C SER A 45 10.76 -5.67 -12.90
N THR A 46 9.80 -4.73 -12.78
CA THR A 46 9.84 -3.43 -13.48
C THR A 46 10.78 -2.41 -12.80
N THR A 47 11.78 -2.87 -12.04
CA THR A 47 12.64 -1.97 -11.24
C THR A 47 13.48 -1.02 -12.10
N PHE A 48 13.74 -1.39 -13.35
CA PHE A 48 14.55 -0.59 -14.28
C PHE A 48 13.73 0.18 -15.33
N ASP A 49 12.42 -0.08 -15.43
CA ASP A 49 11.50 0.64 -16.34
C ASP A 49 10.37 1.33 -15.55
N PRO A 50 10.49 2.65 -15.30
CA PRO A 50 9.44 3.42 -14.62
C PRO A 50 8.09 3.43 -15.36
N THR A 51 8.08 3.27 -16.67
CA THR A 51 6.86 3.28 -17.49
C THR A 51 6.10 1.98 -17.33
N GLU A 52 6.78 0.85 -17.44
CA GLU A 52 6.20 -0.47 -17.21
C GLU A 52 5.62 -0.58 -15.80
N ARG A 53 6.34 -0.05 -14.80
CA ARG A 53 5.86 0.02 -13.42
C ARG A 53 4.55 0.79 -13.28
N LEU A 54 4.42 1.92 -13.96
CA LEU A 54 3.21 2.73 -13.93
C LEU A 54 2.05 2.03 -14.64
N ASN A 55 2.30 1.32 -15.75
CA ASN A 55 1.26 0.55 -16.43
C ASN A 55 0.65 -0.53 -15.53
N ILE A 56 1.48 -1.25 -14.77
CA ILE A 56 0.99 -2.21 -13.77
C ILE A 56 0.18 -1.49 -12.67
N CYS A 57 0.61 -0.30 -12.27
CA CYS A 57 -0.13 0.46 -11.27
C CYS A 57 -1.48 1.00 -11.81
N GLU A 58 -1.60 1.28 -13.10
CA GLU A 58 -2.87 1.64 -13.75
C GLU A 58 -3.85 0.46 -13.78
N GLU A 59 -3.38 -0.79 -13.93
CA GLU A 59 -4.22 -2.00 -13.77
C GLU A 59 -4.93 -1.99 -12.41
N ILE A 60 -4.19 -1.65 -11.35
CA ILE A 60 -4.70 -1.58 -9.98
C ILE A 60 -5.64 -0.39 -9.79
N VAL A 61 -5.34 0.76 -10.40
CA VAL A 61 -6.25 1.92 -10.39
C VAL A 61 -7.59 1.53 -11.00
N TRP A 62 -7.59 0.80 -12.12
CA TRP A 62 -8.81 0.31 -12.74
C TRP A 62 -9.60 -0.63 -11.81
N LEU A 63 -8.94 -1.55 -11.12
CA LEU A 63 -9.59 -2.41 -10.11
C LEU A 63 -10.23 -1.60 -8.97
N MET A 64 -9.56 -0.55 -8.49
CA MET A 64 -10.11 0.35 -7.46
C MET A 64 -11.32 1.12 -7.98
N GLN A 65 -11.27 1.60 -9.21
CA GLN A 65 -12.40 2.30 -9.85
C GLN A 65 -13.62 1.39 -10.00
N MET A 66 -13.43 0.11 -10.33
CA MET A 66 -14.54 -0.87 -10.36
C MET A 66 -15.22 -1.04 -9.00
N GLN A 67 -14.50 -0.81 -7.90
CA GLN A 67 -15.04 -0.83 -6.54
C GLN A 67 -15.54 0.55 -6.06
N GLY A 68 -15.58 1.55 -6.96
CA GLY A 68 -16.05 2.90 -6.67
C GLY A 68 -14.99 3.86 -6.11
N ILE A 69 -13.74 3.42 -5.97
CA ILE A 69 -12.64 4.23 -5.44
C ILE A 69 -11.93 4.98 -6.58
N ALA A 70 -12.32 6.23 -6.82
CA ALA A 70 -11.84 7.01 -7.97
C ALA A 70 -10.71 8.03 -7.66
N HIS A 71 -10.31 8.19 -6.41
CA HIS A 71 -9.34 9.22 -5.99
C HIS A 71 -7.88 8.72 -5.99
N ARG A 72 -7.64 7.43 -6.27
CA ARG A 72 -6.30 6.83 -6.32
C ARG A 72 -5.71 6.97 -7.72
N HIS A 73 -4.38 7.04 -7.80
CA HIS A 73 -3.63 7.20 -9.05
C HIS A 73 -2.37 6.33 -9.04
N ALA A 74 -1.86 5.95 -10.22
CA ALA A 74 -0.79 4.97 -10.37
C ALA A 74 0.47 5.28 -9.54
N ARG A 75 0.91 6.55 -9.51
CA ARG A 75 2.05 6.95 -8.66
C ARG A 75 1.82 6.66 -7.17
N GLY A 76 0.60 6.91 -6.66
CA GLY A 76 0.23 6.67 -5.27
C GLY A 76 0.17 5.17 -4.97
N ILE A 77 -0.36 4.39 -5.90
CA ILE A 77 -0.33 2.91 -5.85
C ILE A 77 1.11 2.41 -5.71
N ASN A 78 2.01 2.86 -6.60
CA ASN A 78 3.41 2.45 -6.57
C ASN A 78 4.07 2.76 -5.23
N THR A 79 3.90 3.98 -4.72
CA THR A 79 4.41 4.37 -3.40
C THR A 79 3.83 3.49 -2.29
N ARG A 80 2.54 3.15 -2.36
CA ARG A 80 1.89 2.33 -1.35
C ARG A 80 2.42 0.90 -1.35
N ILE A 81 2.61 0.28 -2.52
CA ILE A 81 3.21 -1.07 -2.62
C ILE A 81 4.63 -1.06 -2.03
N GLN A 82 5.44 -0.03 -2.30
CA GLN A 82 6.77 0.11 -1.69
C GLN A 82 6.71 0.21 -0.16
N ILE A 83 5.75 0.94 0.40
CA ILE A 83 5.55 1.03 1.85
C ILE A 83 5.19 -0.33 2.44
N LEU A 84 4.27 -1.06 1.80
CA LEU A 84 3.87 -2.41 2.23
C LEU A 84 5.07 -3.37 2.19
N ARG A 85 5.87 -3.35 1.12
CA ARG A 85 7.11 -4.14 1.01
C ARG A 85 8.08 -3.84 2.16
N ARG A 86 8.33 -2.56 2.45
CA ARG A 86 9.22 -2.15 3.55
C ARG A 86 8.69 -2.63 4.89
N SER A 87 7.40 -2.42 5.16
CA SER A 87 6.76 -2.86 6.40
C SER A 87 6.87 -4.38 6.60
N TYR A 88 6.62 -5.16 5.55
CA TYR A 88 6.79 -6.61 5.57
C TYR A 88 8.25 -7.02 5.85
N ASN A 89 9.21 -6.40 5.17
CA ASN A 89 10.63 -6.70 5.37
C ASN A 89 11.07 -6.39 6.81
N THR A 90 10.68 -5.23 7.35
CA THR A 90 10.98 -4.87 8.74
C THR A 90 10.35 -5.85 9.73
N ALA A 91 9.09 -6.26 9.52
CA ALA A 91 8.43 -7.25 10.37
C ALA A 91 9.14 -8.61 10.30
N ARG A 92 9.54 -9.03 9.10
CA ARG A 92 10.30 -10.27 8.86
C ARG A 92 11.66 -10.23 9.55
N GLU A 93 12.39 -9.13 9.44
CA GLU A 93 13.68 -8.93 10.13
C GLU A 93 13.50 -9.01 11.64
N PHE A 94 12.51 -8.32 12.20
CA PHE A 94 12.19 -8.39 13.63
C PHE A 94 11.93 -9.84 14.09
N VAL A 95 11.11 -10.60 13.35
CA VAL A 95 10.84 -12.01 13.67
C VAL A 95 12.12 -12.86 13.57
N ASN A 96 12.94 -12.64 12.55
CA ASN A 96 14.21 -13.35 12.40
C ASN A 96 15.18 -13.05 13.54
N HIS A 97 15.27 -11.79 13.98
CA HIS A 97 16.07 -11.41 15.14
C HIS A 97 15.53 -12.04 16.42
N ALA A 98 14.21 -12.02 16.65
CA ALA A 98 13.60 -12.65 17.82
C ALA A 98 13.81 -14.18 17.86
N ARG A 99 13.81 -14.84 16.69
CA ARG A 99 14.06 -16.29 16.54
C ARG A 99 15.55 -16.66 16.54
N GLY A 100 16.42 -15.76 16.10
CA GLY A 100 17.88 -15.92 16.20
C GLY A 100 18.39 -15.72 17.61
N ASN A 101 17.75 -14.85 18.38
CA ASN A 101 18.05 -14.58 19.79
C ASN A 101 17.51 -15.64 20.75
N THR A 102 16.85 -16.71 20.30
CA THR A 102 16.38 -17.78 21.21
C THR A 102 17.53 -18.64 21.77
N ASN A 103 18.77 -18.42 21.33
CA ASN A 103 19.98 -18.98 21.93
C ASN A 103 20.67 -18.06 22.96
N GLU A 104 20.26 -16.80 23.10
CA GLU A 104 20.76 -15.89 24.15
C GLU A 104 19.60 -15.07 24.71
N ILE A 105 19.17 -15.44 25.91
CA ILE A 105 18.14 -14.74 26.67
C ILE A 105 18.63 -13.30 26.93
N ALA A 106 17.91 -12.32 26.40
CA ALA A 106 17.94 -10.95 26.93
C ALA A 106 16.53 -10.34 26.89
N PRO A 107 16.17 -9.54 27.92
CA PRO A 107 14.79 -9.34 28.33
C PRO A 107 14.06 -8.31 27.46
N VAL A 108 12.75 -8.53 27.33
CA VAL A 108 11.79 -7.57 26.77
C VAL A 108 11.77 -6.33 27.67
N ILE A 109 12.11 -5.16 27.11
CA ILE A 109 11.70 -3.88 27.69
C ILE A 109 10.62 -3.28 26.79
N LEU A 110 9.40 -3.32 27.32
CA LEU A 110 8.27 -2.49 26.90
C LEU A 110 8.54 -1.04 27.32
N GLY A 111 8.39 -0.11 26.38
CA GLY A 111 8.37 1.33 26.58
C GLY A 111 7.71 2.00 25.39
#